data_AF-A0A963Q2H5-F1
#
_entry.id   AF-A0A963Q2H5-F1
#
_cell.length_a   1.000
_cell.length_b   1.000
_cell.length_c   1.000
_cell.angle_alpha   90.00
_cell.angle_beta   90.00
_cell.angle_gamma   90.00
#
_symmetry.space_group_name_H-M   'P 1'
#
loop_
_entity.id
_entity.type
_entity.pdbx_description
1 polymer ?
#
loop_
_entity_poly.entity_id
_entity_poly.type
_entity_poly.pdbx_seq_one_letter_code
_entity_poly.pdbx_strand_id
1 'polypeptide(L)'
;AWRRVGLALDRTGFSVEDRNRTQGTYFVRYVDPTLQKKEPGFFGKLFGRGTPQLPTSRYQVKVSTQGQTSTVTVLDGNGNPTADADAQRIVKVLADELK
;
A
#
# COMPACT_ATOMS: atom_id res chain seq x y z
N ALA A 1 -17.02 3.66 -6.28
CA ALA A 1 -15.55 3.69 -6.12
C ALA A 1 -14.94 2.43 -5.49
N TRP A 2 -15.52 1.85 -4.44
CA TRP A 2 -14.97 0.67 -3.71
C TRP A 2 -14.29 -0.38 -4.60
N ARG A 3 -15.02 -0.92 -5.60
CA ARG A 3 -14.50 -1.95 -6.51
C ARG A 3 -13.31 -1.46 -7.35
N ARG A 4 -13.31 -0.20 -7.78
CA ARG A 4 -12.21 0.39 -8.56
C ARG A 4 -10.95 0.51 -7.70
N VAL A 5 -11.09 0.91 -6.44
CA VAL A 5 -9.97 0.95 -5.49
C VAL A 5 -9.39 -0.44 -5.26
N GLY A 6 -10.24 -1.46 -5.07
CA GLY A 6 -9.77 -2.85 -4.95
C GLY A 6 -8.97 -3.32 -6.16
N LEU A 7 -9.46 -3.03 -7.38
CA LEU A 7 -8.74 -3.36 -8.62
C LEU A 7 -7.42 -2.59 -8.75
N ALA A 8 -7.40 -1.31 -8.36
CA ALA A 8 -6.20 -0.50 -8.37
C ALA A 8 -5.12 -1.09 -7.43
N LEU A 9 -5.51 -1.45 -6.20
CA LEU A 9 -4.62 -2.10 -5.24
C LEU A 9 -4.02 -3.41 -5.79
N ASP A 10 -4.84 -4.24 -6.44
CA ASP A 10 -4.41 -5.51 -7.02
C ASP A 10 -3.42 -5.31 -8.19
N ARG A 11 -3.61 -4.26 -9.01
CA ARG A 11 -2.74 -3.95 -10.16
C ARG A 11 -1.41 -3.31 -9.78
N THR A 12 -1.38 -2.52 -8.72
CA THR A 12 -0.18 -1.80 -8.28
C THR A 12 0.75 -2.67 -7.45
N GLY A 13 0.38 -3.94 -7.22
CA GLY A 13 1.18 -4.89 -6.44
C GLY A 13 1.09 -4.67 -4.93
N PHE A 14 0.09 -3.93 -4.44
CA PHE A 14 -0.16 -3.86 -3.00
C PHE A 14 -0.74 -5.19 -2.52
N SER A 15 -0.20 -5.71 -1.42
CA SER A 15 -0.74 -6.90 -0.78
C SER A 15 -1.92 -6.50 0.10
N VAL A 16 -3.12 -6.94 -0.24
CA VAL A 16 -4.31 -6.71 0.59
C VAL A 16 -4.43 -7.83 1.61
N GLU A 17 -4.28 -7.52 2.90
CA GLU A 17 -4.41 -8.48 3.99
C GLU A 17 -5.89 -8.80 4.28
N ASP A 18 -6.74 -7.78 4.30
CA ASP A 18 -8.17 -7.91 4.62
C ASP A 18 -9.00 -6.79 3.96
N ARG A 19 -10.32 -6.99 3.86
CA ARG A 19 -11.28 -6.08 3.22
C ARG A 19 -12.56 -6.00 4.05
N ASN A 20 -12.81 -4.87 4.70
CA ASN A 20 -14.10 -4.59 5.32
C ASN A 20 -14.98 -3.72 4.40
N ARG A 21 -15.86 -4.36 3.63
CA ARG A 21 -16.76 -3.66 2.71
C ARG A 21 -17.80 -2.79 3.43
N THR A 22 -18.24 -3.19 4.62
CA THR A 22 -19.24 -2.45 5.41
C THR A 22 -18.66 -1.12 5.91
N GLN A 23 -17.40 -1.13 6.36
CA GLN A 23 -16.69 0.08 6.80
C GLN A 23 -16.02 0.85 5.65
N GLY A 24 -15.96 0.25 4.48
CA GLY A 24 -15.24 0.82 3.35
C GLY A 24 -13.74 0.87 3.61
N THR A 25 -13.13 -0.16 4.19
CA THR A 25 -11.69 -0.19 4.51
C THR A 25 -10.96 -1.40 3.92
N TYR A 26 -9.87 -1.16 3.18
CA TYR A 26 -8.90 -2.19 2.79
C TYR A 26 -7.70 -2.13 3.73
N PHE A 27 -7.26 -3.27 4.24
CA PHE A 27 -6.03 -3.39 5.02
C PHE A 27 -4.92 -3.81 4.07
N VAL A 28 -3.91 -2.95 3.89
CA VAL A 28 -2.85 -3.16 2.90
C VAL A 28 -1.49 -3.25 3.58
N ARG A 29 -0.67 -4.15 3.08
CA ARG A 29 0.75 -4.24 3.41
C ARG A 29 1.54 -3.57 2.32
N TYR A 30 2.33 -2.59 2.75
CA TYR A 30 3.18 -1.80 1.90
C TYR A 30 4.66 -2.19 2.12
N VAL A 31 5.38 -2.29 1.02
CA VAL A 31 6.84 -2.49 0.99
C VAL A 31 7.41 -1.35 0.19
N ASP A 32 8.37 -0.60 0.76
CA ASP A 32 8.98 0.49 0.01
C ASP A 32 9.75 -0.07 -1.21
N PRO A 33 9.35 0.28 -2.45
CA PRO A 33 10.03 -0.19 -3.65
C PRO A 33 11.48 0.31 -3.75
N THR A 34 11.88 1.35 -2.98
CA THR A 34 13.29 1.76 -2.93
C THR A 34 14.17 0.70 -2.25
N LEU A 35 13.62 -0.10 -1.33
CA LEU A 35 14.34 -1.16 -0.64
C LEU A 35 14.52 -2.41 -1.52
N GLN A 36 13.59 -2.65 -2.46
CA GLN A 36 13.71 -3.75 -3.43
C GLN A 36 14.84 -3.53 -4.44
N LYS A 37 15.21 -2.28 -4.74
CA LYS A 37 16.28 -1.94 -5.71
C LYS A 37 17.70 -2.09 -5.15
N LYS A 38 17.88 -2.29 -3.84
CA LYS A 38 19.18 -2.64 -3.25
C LYS A 38 19.43 -4.13 -3.46
N GLU A 39 19.70 -4.52 -4.70
CA GLU A 39 20.27 -5.84 -4.95
C GLU A 39 21.64 -5.93 -4.26
N PRO A 40 21.97 -7.05 -3.59
CA PRO A 40 23.32 -7.26 -3.10
C PRO A 40 24.25 -7.28 -4.30
N GLY A 41 25.20 -6.34 -4.36
CA GLY A 41 26.22 -6.29 -5.40
C GLY A 41 26.98 -7.62 -5.52
N PHE A 42 27.78 -7.77 -6.58
CA PHE A 42 28.49 -9.00 -6.97
C PHE A 42 29.23 -9.73 -5.81
N PHE A 43 29.61 -9.01 -4.74
CA PHE A 43 30.26 -9.54 -3.53
C PHE A 43 29.31 -10.12 -2.45
N GLY A 44 28.01 -9.79 -2.48
CA GLY A 44 27.03 -10.29 -1.51
C GLY A 44 26.63 -11.75 -1.70
N LYS A 45 26.89 -12.33 -2.88
CA LYS A 45 26.66 -13.76 -3.17
C LYS A 45 27.59 -14.71 -2.42
N LEU A 46 28.72 -14.22 -1.90
CA LEU A 46 29.73 -15.06 -1.25
C LEU A 46 29.58 -15.16 0.29
N PHE A 47 28.76 -14.30 0.93
CA PHE A 47 28.71 -14.19 2.39
C PHE A 47 27.31 -14.20 3.05
N GLY A 48 26.21 -14.27 2.30
CA GLY A 48 24.87 -14.03 2.87
C GLY A 48 23.88 -15.17 2.65
N ARG A 49 23.76 -16.07 3.63
CA ARG A 49 22.66 -17.04 3.74
C ARG A 49 21.38 -16.31 4.14
N GLY A 50 20.49 -16.07 3.18
CA GLY A 50 19.12 -15.58 3.41
C GLY A 50 18.85 -14.21 2.80
N THR A 51 17.88 -14.14 1.88
CA THR A 51 17.29 -12.89 1.39
C THR A 51 16.72 -12.13 2.59
N PRO A 52 17.18 -10.90 2.90
CA PRO A 52 16.61 -10.14 4.00
C PRO A 52 15.13 -9.86 3.73
N GLN A 53 14.26 -10.25 4.66
CA GLN A 53 12.84 -9.89 4.64
C GLN A 53 12.75 -8.36 4.64
N LEU A 54 12.18 -7.77 3.59
CA LEU A 54 12.00 -6.33 3.54
C LEU A 54 11.02 -5.88 4.63
N PRO A 55 11.30 -4.76 5.33
CA PRO A 55 10.36 -4.23 6.30
C PRO A 55 9.05 -3.89 5.60
N THR A 56 7.95 -4.35 6.19
CA THR A 56 6.61 -4.13 5.66
C THR A 56 5.77 -3.34 6.64
N SER A 57 5.13 -2.29 6.17
CA SER A 57 4.24 -1.44 6.96
C SER A 57 2.78 -1.76 6.64
N ARG A 58 1.90 -1.69 7.64
CA ARG A 58 0.45 -1.84 7.44
C ARG A 58 -0.22 -0.48 7.36
N TYR A 59 -1.16 -0.36 6.44
CA TYR A 59 -1.99 0.83 6.24
C TYR A 59 -3.45 0.43 6.05
N GLN A 60 -4.34 1.38 6.32
CA GLN A 60 -5.76 1.24 5.99
C GLN A 60 -6.13 2.21 4.87
N VAL A 61 -6.70 1.70 3.79
CA VAL A 61 -7.23 2.50 2.68
C VAL A 61 -8.74 2.57 2.83
N LYS A 62 -9.23 3.70 3.32
CA LYS A 62 -10.65 3.96 3.54
C LYS A 62 -11.27 4.64 2.31
N VAL A 63 -12.43 4.16 1.88
CA VAL A 63 -13.19 4.69 0.75
C VAL A 63 -14.56 5.13 1.27
N SER A 64 -14.77 6.43 1.29
CA SER A 64 -16.05 7.05 1.66
C SER A 64 -16.75 7.55 0.40
N THR A 65 -18.04 7.24 0.25
CA THR A 65 -18.84 7.74 -0.88
C THR A 65 -19.86 8.74 -0.37
N GLN A 66 -19.90 9.94 -0.95
CA GLN A 66 -20.87 10.98 -0.65
C GLN A 66 -21.47 11.51 -1.95
N GLY A 67 -22.74 11.19 -2.18
CA GLY A 67 -23.42 11.49 -3.44
C GLY A 67 -22.71 10.81 -4.63
N GLN A 68 -22.27 11.61 -5.59
CA GLN A 68 -21.53 11.14 -6.77
C GLN A 68 -20.00 11.14 -6.58
N THR A 69 -19.51 11.69 -5.46
CA THR A 69 -18.08 11.79 -5.19
C THR A 69 -17.64 10.67 -4.25
N SER A 70 -16.43 10.16 -4.44
CA SER A 70 -15.81 9.22 -3.52
C SER A 70 -14.45 9.73 -3.09
N THR A 71 -14.19 9.69 -1.78
CA THR A 71 -12.94 10.10 -1.17
C THR A 71 -12.18 8.86 -0.73
N VAL A 72 -10.90 8.80 -1.11
CA VAL A 72 -9.98 7.76 -0.65
C VAL A 72 -9.03 8.39 0.37
N THR A 73 -8.92 7.77 1.55
CA THR A 73 -8.04 8.21 2.64
C THR A 73 -7.12 7.07 3.02
N VAL A 74 -5.83 7.38 3.21
CA VAL A 74 -4.85 6.42 3.72
C VAL A 74 -4.57 6.76 5.18
N LEU A 75 -4.68 5.74 6.04
CA LEU A 75 -4.48 5.80 7.48
C LEU A 75 -3.38 4.80 7.86
N ASP A 76 -2.78 4.98 9.03
CA ASP A 76 -1.84 4.00 9.57
C ASP A 76 -2.52 2.63 9.84
N GLY A 77 -1.75 1.64 10.25
CA GLY A 77 -2.27 0.29 10.56
C GLY A 77 -3.32 0.29 11.68
N ASN A 78 -3.33 1.30 12.55
CA ASN A 78 -4.28 1.44 13.66
C ASN A 78 -5.53 2.25 13.28
N GLY A 79 -5.58 2.83 12.07
CA GLY A 79 -6.68 3.65 11.59
C GLY A 79 -6.56 5.13 11.96
N ASN A 80 -5.39 5.61 12.40
CA ASN A 80 -5.16 7.03 12.64
C ASN A 80 -4.69 7.74 11.38
N PRO A 81 -4.95 9.06 11.25
CA PRO A 81 -4.35 9.86 10.20
C PRO A 81 -2.81 9.80 10.26
N THR A 82 -2.19 9.62 9.11
CA THR A 82 -0.74 9.69 8.95
C THR A 82 -0.38 10.57 7.75
N ALA A 83 0.78 11.21 7.82
CA ALA A 83 1.34 12.03 6.75
C ALA A 83 2.74 11.57 6.33
N ASP A 84 3.12 10.34 6.68
CA ASP A 84 4.40 9.76 6.30
C ASP A 84 4.56 9.59 4.78
N ALA A 85 5.81 9.46 4.33
CA ALA A 85 6.16 9.41 2.90
C ALA A 85 5.54 8.20 2.18
N ASP A 86 5.34 7.09 2.88
CA ASP A 86 4.77 5.87 2.32
C ASP A 86 3.27 6.03 2.10
N ALA A 87 2.54 6.60 3.05
CA ALA A 87 1.13 6.95 2.91
C ALA A 87 0.90 7.91 1.75
N GLN A 88 1.73 8.95 1.61
CA GLN A 88 1.68 9.87 0.47
C GLN A 88 1.91 9.14 -0.86
N ARG A 89 2.84 8.17 -0.90
CA ARG A 89 3.09 7.37 -2.09
C ARG A 89 1.91 6.46 -2.43
N ILE A 90 1.29 5.80 -1.44
CA ILE A 90 0.10 4.98 -1.65
C ILE A 90 -1.02 5.82 -2.26
N VAL A 91 -1.29 7.00 -1.70
CA VAL A 91 -2.31 7.93 -2.25
C VAL A 91 -1.99 8.28 -3.70
N LYS A 92 -0.74 8.63 -4.01
CA LYS A 92 -0.32 8.99 -5.37
C LYS A 92 -0.54 7.84 -6.35
N VAL A 93 -0.09 6.64 -6.01
CA VAL A 93 -0.25 5.43 -6.84
C VAL A 93 -1.73 5.13 -7.09
N LEU A 94 -2.56 5.19 -6.06
CA LEU A 94 -4.00 4.99 -6.21
C LEU A 94 -4.65 6.08 -7.06
N ALA A 95 -4.26 7.34 -6.88
CA ALA A 95 -4.78 8.45 -7.68
C ALA A 95 -4.41 8.33 -9.15
N ASP A 96 -3.20 7.84 -9.47
CA ASP A 96 -2.76 7.62 -10.85
C ASP A 96 -3.50 6.44 -11.52
N GLU A 97 -3.76 5.36 -10.78
CA GLU A 97 -4.48 4.18 -11.30
C GLU A 97 -6.01 4.37 -11.41
N LEU A 98 -6.58 5.34 -10.69
CA LEU A 98 -8.03 5.63 -10.68
C LEU A 98 -8.47 6.71 -11.67
N LYS A 99 -7.52 7.33 -12.39
CA LYS A 99 -7.79 8.24 -13.51
C LYS A 99 -8.51 7.51 -14.65
#